data_AF-A0A2G3K9D0-F1
#
_entry.id   AF-A0A2G3K9D0-F1
#
_cell.length_a   1.000
_cell.length_b   1.000
_cell.length_c   1.000
_cell.angle_alpha   90.00
_cell.angle_beta   90.00
_cell.angle_gamma   90.00
#
_symmetry.space_group_name_H-M   'P 1'
#
loop_
_entity.id
_entity.type
_entity.pdbx_description
1 polymer ?
#
loop_
_entity_poly.entity_id
_entity_poly.type
_entity_poly.pdbx_seq_one_letter_code
_entity_poly.pdbx_strand_id
1 'polypeptide(L)'
;MYPLSFATGQLLSQFQAQLGQWQSNDRLYRLHTKLGSDALLVERVDGVEQIIGAPLPAANVLLPDVSRFPVGALVAEQAAQPLPQLGHLAIAPALLQSSDVPASAPDSLLCGYRLALIVLSPNSGLDVNSLLGAPVLLETQTSSSRTSLRPTHGHISEAQALGSNGGLARYQLVVEPWLGFLRQRRDSWVFQDKTIAEILNSIFSDYQGQGALAPAWRLALGDKYPKRSLLTQYRETDWHFVRRLIEDEGLVCWFEHEGDTGSASLGKHTLVISDRLGLDVACIDNPESPIRFHRADATEGGDGLAGMTAGALGLGPGGRDSFQHWQEQRHPVPSQLRLLSHDDRTLSDQSVEAKPSATQKQGPTLQLADHISHYAWAGTDDGERRAFNLLAAYQTQARHIQAKGTVRSLAPGQVFVLNQHHRYPQEARFRVLSVHHQGRNNLSADFKASLNQAFGPDGDDAFPEHYGNRAVCLHARAAVGMGDALDIPFAPAPSVGRYHSKPTIQGVQTATVVGQKGQPIDTDRNHRVKVQFHWQRGGSAHNRQAHTTGDNNAPANEHAGFRGAGRCRNPLAVFASRNGGNHCCAQRGRPRISFALPQAEFLDGRLSSGQ
;
A
#
# COMPACT_ATOMS: atom_id res chain seq x y z
N MET A 1 34.88 36.08 -24.27
CA MET A 1 33.59 36.63 -23.79
C MET A 1 32.72 36.81 -25.04
N TYR A 2 31.50 36.26 -25.01
CA TYR A 2 30.63 35.75 -26.12
C TYR A 2 30.88 34.29 -26.54
N PRO A 3 29.84 33.41 -26.70
CA PRO A 3 28.39 33.61 -26.54
C PRO A 3 27.72 32.52 -25.67
N LEU A 4 27.69 32.68 -24.34
CA LEU A 4 26.79 31.86 -23.49
C LEU A 4 25.36 32.43 -23.41
N SER A 5 25.15 33.69 -23.84
CA SER A 5 23.83 34.34 -23.80
C SER A 5 22.96 34.13 -25.04
N PHE A 6 23.52 33.64 -26.16
CA PHE A 6 22.75 33.39 -27.39
C PHE A 6 22.07 32.00 -27.38
N ALA A 7 22.77 30.98 -26.86
CA ALA A 7 22.22 29.62 -26.76
C ALA A 7 21.09 29.50 -25.71
N THR A 8 21.14 30.31 -24.65
CA THR A 8 20.12 30.34 -23.59
C THR A 8 18.79 30.94 -24.04
N GLY A 9 18.82 31.97 -24.90
CA GLY A 9 17.61 32.57 -25.46
C GLY A 9 16.87 31.66 -26.44
N GLN A 10 17.60 30.87 -27.23
CA GLN A 10 17.01 30.00 -28.27
C GLN A 10 16.16 28.88 -27.65
N LEU A 11 16.66 28.18 -26.64
CA LEU A 11 15.95 27.05 -26.04
C LEU A 11 14.72 27.49 -25.25
N LEU A 12 14.79 28.64 -24.55
CA LEU A 12 13.63 29.27 -23.94
C LEU A 12 12.60 29.72 -24.98
N SER A 13 13.04 30.28 -26.11
CA SER A 13 12.13 30.67 -27.21
C SER A 13 11.45 29.44 -27.85
N GLN A 14 12.16 28.33 -28.01
CA GLN A 14 11.59 27.07 -28.49
C GLN A 14 10.58 26.49 -27.50
N PHE A 15 10.86 26.55 -26.20
CA PHE A 15 9.92 26.16 -25.15
C PHE A 15 8.64 27.01 -25.19
N GLN A 16 8.78 28.34 -25.27
CA GLN A 16 7.65 29.26 -25.41
C GLN A 16 6.87 29.02 -26.71
N ALA A 17 7.57 28.73 -27.82
CA ALA A 17 6.94 28.38 -29.08
C ALA A 17 6.18 27.05 -28.98
N GLN A 18 6.72 26.02 -28.33
CA GLN A 18 6.01 24.76 -28.06
C GLN A 18 4.78 24.98 -27.20
N LEU A 19 4.88 25.79 -26.13
CA LEU A 19 3.73 26.16 -25.29
C LEU A 19 2.65 26.91 -26.07
N GLY A 20 3.05 27.80 -26.99
CA GLY A 20 2.14 28.60 -27.82
C GLY A 20 1.55 27.84 -29.01
N GLN A 21 2.23 26.80 -29.53
CA GLN A 21 1.74 25.95 -30.60
C GLN A 21 0.75 24.88 -30.10
N TRP A 22 0.93 24.39 -28.88
CA TRP A 22 -0.01 23.43 -28.29
C TRP A 22 -1.25 24.14 -27.78
N GLN A 23 -2.39 23.91 -28.42
CA GLN A 23 -3.65 24.08 -27.71
C GLN A 23 -3.66 23.06 -26.56
N SER A 24 -4.28 23.38 -25.42
CA SER A 24 -4.27 22.51 -24.24
C SER A 24 -4.70 21.06 -24.58
N ASN A 25 -5.58 20.89 -25.58
CA ASN A 25 -6.15 19.63 -26.06
C ASN A 25 -5.20 18.71 -26.85
N ASP A 26 -4.01 19.17 -27.20
CA ASP A 26 -3.02 18.38 -27.94
C ASP A 26 -2.02 17.65 -27.05
N ARG A 27 -2.04 17.94 -25.73
CA ARG A 27 -1.12 17.37 -24.75
C ARG A 27 -1.68 16.08 -24.16
N LEU A 28 -0.84 15.05 -24.08
CA LEU A 28 -1.18 13.82 -23.38
C LEU A 28 -1.29 14.06 -21.87
N TYR A 29 -0.37 14.84 -21.31
CA TYR A 29 -0.30 15.16 -19.89
C TYR A 29 -0.40 16.66 -19.67
N ARG A 30 -1.23 17.06 -18.70
CA ARG A 30 -1.30 18.41 -18.17
C ARG A 30 -1.02 18.38 -16.68
N LEU A 31 -0.13 19.23 -16.21
CA LEU A 31 0.25 19.28 -14.81
C LEU A 31 -0.16 20.62 -14.21
N HIS A 32 -0.94 20.53 -13.14
CA HIS A 32 -1.34 21.66 -12.34
C HIS A 32 -0.64 21.59 -10.98
N THR A 33 -0.06 22.71 -10.57
CA THR A 33 0.61 22.87 -9.28
C THR A 33 0.27 24.25 -8.71
N LYS A 34 0.70 24.53 -7.47
CA LYS A 34 0.59 25.87 -6.88
C LYS A 34 1.30 26.99 -7.67
N LEU A 35 2.21 26.64 -8.59
CA LEU A 35 2.89 27.60 -9.47
C LEU A 35 1.99 28.08 -10.62
N GLY A 36 0.80 27.47 -10.78
CA GLY A 36 -0.13 27.70 -11.88
C GLY A 36 -0.15 26.54 -12.88
N SER A 37 -1.15 26.58 -13.76
CA SER A 37 -1.27 25.66 -14.90
C SER A 37 -0.13 25.91 -15.90
N ASP A 38 0.47 24.86 -16.43
CA ASP A 38 1.55 24.92 -17.43
C ASP A 38 2.84 25.64 -17.00
N ALA A 39 2.95 26.03 -15.72
CA ALA A 39 4.20 26.55 -15.15
C ALA A 39 5.32 25.50 -15.17
N LEU A 40 4.93 24.23 -15.18
CA LEU A 40 5.78 23.05 -15.33
C LEU A 40 5.25 22.19 -16.47
N LEU A 41 6.02 22.07 -17.54
CA LEU A 41 5.65 21.23 -18.68
C LEU A 41 6.13 19.80 -18.43
N VAL A 42 5.22 18.83 -18.48
CA VAL A 42 5.59 17.41 -18.36
C VAL A 42 6.33 16.96 -19.63
N GLU A 43 7.55 16.47 -19.44
CA GLU A 43 8.36 15.80 -20.46
C GLU A 43 8.05 14.29 -20.45
N ARG A 44 8.09 13.69 -19.25
CA ARG A 44 7.98 12.24 -19.03
C ARG A 44 7.21 11.91 -17.76
N VAL A 45 6.41 10.85 -17.81
CA VAL A 45 5.72 10.23 -16.67
C VAL A 45 6.11 8.77 -16.58
N ASP A 46 6.60 8.36 -15.40
CA ASP A 46 6.87 6.96 -15.06
C ASP A 46 6.29 6.69 -13.67
N GLY A 47 5.23 5.90 -13.58
CA GLY A 47 4.53 5.76 -12.31
C GLY A 47 3.71 4.50 -12.19
N VAL A 48 3.54 4.06 -10.95
CA VAL A 48 2.74 2.89 -10.60
C VAL A 48 1.53 3.31 -9.79
N GLU A 49 0.42 2.64 -10.04
CA GLU A 49 -0.80 2.67 -9.25
C GLU A 49 -1.17 1.24 -8.87
N GLN A 50 -1.65 1.03 -7.65
CA GLN A 50 -1.88 -0.30 -7.09
C GLN A 50 -3.01 -0.30 -6.03
N ILE A 51 -3.78 -1.40 -6.00
CA ILE A 51 -4.49 -1.85 -4.79
C ILE A 51 -3.43 -2.28 -3.76
N ILE A 52 -3.37 -1.62 -2.61
CA ILE A 52 -2.34 -1.83 -1.60
C ILE A 52 -2.17 -3.33 -1.29
N GLY A 53 -0.93 -3.84 -1.41
CA GLY A 53 -0.59 -5.26 -1.21
C GLY A 53 -0.76 -6.19 -2.42
N ALA A 54 -1.37 -5.73 -3.52
CA ALA A 54 -1.39 -6.47 -4.79
C ALA A 54 -0.01 -6.68 -5.45
N PRO A 55 0.14 -7.68 -6.33
CA PRO A 55 1.35 -7.85 -7.14
C PRO A 55 1.61 -6.65 -8.05
N LEU A 56 2.89 -6.32 -8.25
CA LEU A 56 3.34 -5.29 -9.18
C LEU A 56 3.48 -5.86 -10.61
N PRO A 57 3.22 -5.05 -11.65
CA PRO A 57 3.20 -5.51 -13.05
C PRO A 57 4.60 -5.66 -13.67
N ALA A 58 5.66 -5.15 -13.02
CA ALA A 58 7.03 -5.25 -13.48
C ALA A 58 8.00 -5.22 -12.29
N ALA A 59 9.21 -5.74 -12.46
CA ALA A 59 10.24 -5.76 -11.42
C ALA A 59 10.95 -4.40 -11.26
N ASN A 60 10.99 -3.58 -12.32
CA ASN A 60 11.66 -2.28 -12.38
C ASN A 60 10.72 -1.11 -12.09
N VAL A 61 9.73 -1.31 -11.22
CA VAL A 61 8.79 -0.26 -10.81
C VAL A 61 9.47 0.71 -9.85
N LEU A 62 9.13 2.00 -9.95
CA LEU A 62 9.55 3.00 -8.99
C LEU A 62 8.96 2.72 -7.61
N LEU A 63 9.80 2.23 -6.70
CA LEU A 63 9.45 1.98 -5.30
C LEU A 63 10.17 2.98 -4.38
N PRO A 64 9.61 3.29 -3.21
CA PRO A 64 10.33 4.02 -2.18
C PRO A 64 11.59 3.28 -1.76
N ASP A 65 12.65 4.02 -1.46
CA ASP A 65 13.88 3.47 -0.90
C ASP A 65 13.63 2.97 0.53
N VAL A 66 13.52 1.65 0.68
CA VAL A 66 13.24 0.98 1.96
C VAL A 66 14.29 1.27 3.02
N SER A 67 15.54 1.58 2.63
CA SER A 67 16.62 1.89 3.58
C SER A 67 16.39 3.21 4.34
N ARG A 68 15.59 4.12 3.78
CA ARG A 68 15.21 5.40 4.42
C ARG A 68 14.12 5.23 5.46
N PHE A 69 13.39 4.13 5.42
CA PHE A 69 12.23 3.88 6.27
C PHE A 69 12.32 2.50 6.92
N PRO A 70 13.37 2.23 7.72
CA PRO A 70 13.47 0.95 8.39
C PRO A 70 12.24 0.77 9.26
N VAL A 71 11.48 -0.31 9.01
CA VAL A 71 10.53 -0.86 9.99
C VAL A 71 11.27 -0.86 11.32
N GLY A 72 10.63 -0.48 12.43
CA GLY A 72 11.25 -0.68 13.74
C GLY A 72 11.72 -2.12 13.84
N ALA A 73 13.03 -2.32 13.73
CA ALA A 73 13.64 -3.51 13.15
C ALA A 73 12.80 -4.79 13.25
N LEU A 74 12.41 -5.36 12.10
CA LEU A 74 12.53 -6.82 11.99
C LEU A 74 14.03 -7.08 12.11
N VAL A 75 14.50 -7.50 13.28
CA VAL A 75 15.91 -7.83 13.53
C VAL A 75 16.26 -9.15 12.83
N ALA A 76 15.92 -9.28 11.55
CA ALA A 76 16.33 -10.40 10.72
C ALA A 76 17.63 -10.10 9.95
N GLU A 77 18.09 -8.84 9.89
CA GLU A 77 19.31 -8.49 9.11
C GLU A 77 20.47 -7.89 9.93
N GLN A 78 20.30 -7.65 11.23
CA GLN A 78 21.42 -7.20 12.10
C GLN A 78 21.91 -8.26 13.09
N ALA A 79 21.36 -9.47 13.05
CA ALA A 79 22.04 -10.61 13.64
C ALA A 79 23.15 -11.01 12.66
N ALA A 80 24.42 -10.83 13.05
CA ALA A 80 25.52 -11.56 12.44
C ALA A 80 25.07 -13.03 12.36
N GLN A 81 24.82 -13.54 11.16
CA GLN A 81 24.60 -14.97 10.98
C GLN A 81 25.95 -15.63 11.25
N PRO A 82 26.16 -16.39 12.34
CA PRO A 82 27.16 -17.43 12.26
C PRO A 82 26.69 -18.33 11.12
N LEU A 83 27.49 -18.41 10.06
CA LEU A 83 27.30 -19.36 8.97
C LEU A 83 26.87 -20.71 9.58
N PRO A 84 25.80 -21.36 9.11
CA PRO A 84 25.46 -22.69 9.61
C PRO A 84 26.65 -23.61 9.32
N GLN A 85 27.35 -24.00 10.38
CA GLN A 85 28.49 -24.90 10.32
C GLN A 85 28.00 -26.31 10.63
N LEU A 86 28.34 -27.26 9.75
CA LEU A 86 28.24 -28.69 10.05
C LEU A 86 29.65 -29.14 10.48
N GLY A 87 29.96 -29.01 11.76
CA GLY A 87 31.32 -29.21 12.27
C GLY A 87 32.28 -28.09 11.84
N HIS A 88 33.45 -28.43 11.32
CA HIS A 88 34.52 -27.48 10.93
C HIS A 88 34.47 -27.06 9.45
N LEU A 89 33.44 -27.43 8.71
CA LEU A 89 33.27 -27.08 7.30
C LEU A 89 32.28 -25.91 7.15
N ALA A 90 32.77 -24.81 6.58
CA ALA A 90 31.94 -23.69 6.16
C ALA A 90 31.13 -24.10 4.93
N ILE A 91 29.80 -24.08 5.03
CA ILE A 91 28.92 -24.25 3.87
C ILE A 91 28.94 -22.90 3.13
N ALA A 92 29.66 -22.83 2.01
CA ALA A 92 29.63 -21.67 1.14
C ALA A 92 28.22 -21.52 0.51
N PRO A 93 27.61 -20.33 0.51
CA PRO A 93 26.31 -20.10 -0.10
C PRO A 93 26.47 -19.96 -1.62
N ALA A 94 26.83 -21.06 -2.30
CA ALA A 94 27.02 -21.08 -3.75
C ALA A 94 25.86 -21.75 -4.52
N LEU A 95 24.71 -21.99 -3.87
CA LEU A 95 23.55 -22.63 -4.51
C LEU A 95 22.23 -21.84 -4.39
N LEU A 96 22.29 -20.55 -4.02
CA LEU A 96 21.14 -19.64 -4.01
C LEU A 96 21.13 -18.61 -5.16
N GLN A 97 21.99 -18.76 -6.16
CA GLN A 97 21.87 -18.02 -7.42
C GLN A 97 21.14 -18.87 -8.47
N SER A 98 19.89 -19.22 -8.19
CA SER A 98 18.92 -19.43 -9.24
C SER A 98 18.16 -18.13 -9.43
N SER A 99 18.57 -17.34 -10.42
CA SER A 99 17.65 -16.50 -11.17
C SER A 99 16.42 -17.33 -11.54
N ASP A 100 15.23 -16.80 -11.26
CA ASP A 100 13.88 -17.39 -11.49
C ASP A 100 13.13 -17.96 -10.27
N VAL A 101 13.43 -17.47 -9.06
CA VAL A 101 12.37 -17.36 -8.04
C VAL A 101 11.65 -16.03 -8.31
N PRO A 102 10.33 -15.99 -8.55
CA PRO A 102 9.62 -14.72 -8.59
C PRO A 102 9.83 -14.07 -7.23
N ALA A 103 10.58 -12.96 -7.21
CA ALA A 103 10.80 -12.21 -6.01
C ALA A 103 9.44 -11.92 -5.36
N SER A 104 9.14 -12.57 -4.24
CA SER A 104 8.22 -11.98 -3.27
C SER A 104 8.89 -10.67 -2.88
N ALA A 105 8.47 -9.57 -3.52
CA ALA A 105 9.19 -8.31 -3.48
C ALA A 105 9.43 -7.93 -2.01
N PRO A 106 10.70 -7.76 -1.58
CA PRO A 106 10.98 -7.31 -0.23
C PRO A 106 10.24 -5.99 -0.01
N ASP A 107 9.35 -5.98 0.97
CA ASP A 107 8.66 -4.82 1.55
C ASP A 107 8.46 -3.61 0.63
N SER A 108 7.65 -3.76 -0.43
CA SER A 108 7.15 -2.61 -1.18
C SER A 108 6.42 -1.66 -0.22
N LEU A 109 7.03 -0.50 0.08
CA LEU A 109 6.43 0.59 0.87
C LEU A 109 5.44 1.42 0.05
N LEU A 110 4.94 0.88 -1.06
CA LEU A 110 4.01 1.57 -1.92
C LEU A 110 2.67 1.77 -1.21
N CYS A 111 2.27 3.03 -1.08
CA CYS A 111 1.08 3.45 -0.36
C CYS A 111 -0.13 3.65 -1.28
N GLY A 112 -0.23 2.91 -2.39
CA GLY A 112 -1.26 3.08 -3.42
C GLY A 112 -0.66 3.45 -4.77
N TYR A 113 -0.19 4.69 -4.94
CA TYR A 113 0.47 5.11 -6.18
C TYR A 113 1.73 5.94 -5.92
N ARG A 114 2.64 5.93 -6.88
CA ARG A 114 3.88 6.71 -6.91
C ARG A 114 4.26 7.02 -8.35
N LEU A 115 4.32 8.30 -8.70
CA LEU A 115 4.63 8.76 -10.06
C LEU A 115 5.88 9.65 -10.03
N ALA A 116 6.90 9.33 -10.83
CA ALA A 116 7.99 10.24 -11.14
C ALA A 116 7.65 11.02 -12.42
N LEU A 117 7.69 12.35 -12.31
CA LEU A 117 7.48 13.28 -13.39
C LEU A 117 8.79 14.00 -13.68
N ILE A 118 9.26 13.94 -14.93
CA ILE A 118 10.29 14.88 -15.41
C ILE A 118 9.56 16.07 -16.00
N VAL A 119 9.87 17.26 -15.49
CA VAL A 119 9.20 18.50 -15.86
C VAL A 119 10.21 19.58 -16.24
N LEU A 120 9.79 20.45 -17.15
CA LEU A 120 10.57 21.60 -17.62
C LEU A 120 9.95 22.89 -17.08
N SER A 121 10.81 23.82 -16.63
CA SER A 121 10.39 25.15 -16.18
C SER A 121 11.30 26.25 -16.76
N PRO A 122 10.75 27.40 -17.15
CA PRO A 122 11.55 28.58 -17.48
C PRO A 122 12.22 29.21 -16.24
N ASN A 123 11.82 28.81 -15.03
CA ASN A 123 12.44 29.28 -13.80
C ASN A 123 13.49 28.27 -13.31
N SER A 124 14.77 28.65 -13.37
CA SER A 124 15.89 27.85 -12.87
C SER A 124 16.15 27.98 -11.37
N GLY A 125 15.53 28.96 -10.73
CA GLY A 125 15.67 29.25 -9.29
C GLY A 125 14.46 28.85 -8.47
N LEU A 126 13.69 27.83 -8.89
CA LEU A 126 12.57 27.35 -8.11
C LEU A 126 13.06 26.85 -6.75
N ASP A 127 12.44 27.35 -5.67
CA ASP A 127 12.66 26.78 -4.34
C ASP A 127 11.95 25.43 -4.24
N VAL A 128 12.75 24.38 -4.47
CA VAL A 128 12.35 22.98 -4.43
C VAL A 128 11.76 22.60 -3.07
N ASN A 129 12.24 23.18 -1.97
CA ASN A 129 11.70 22.90 -0.64
C ASN A 129 10.25 23.35 -0.53
N SER A 130 9.90 24.48 -1.14
CA SER A 130 8.53 24.98 -1.13
C SER A 130 7.56 24.01 -1.84
N LEU A 131 8.04 23.15 -2.75
CA LEU A 131 7.21 22.20 -3.48
C LEU A 131 6.82 20.99 -2.63
N LEU A 132 7.62 20.62 -1.63
CA LEU A 132 7.37 19.44 -0.80
C LEU A 132 6.03 19.55 -0.05
N GLY A 133 5.20 18.50 -0.15
CA GLY A 133 3.85 18.45 0.41
C GLY A 133 2.80 19.25 -0.36
N ALA A 134 3.18 20.03 -1.38
CA ALA A 134 2.24 20.80 -2.19
C ALA A 134 1.34 19.85 -3.02
N PRO A 135 0.06 20.20 -3.21
CA PRO A 135 -0.85 19.41 -4.04
C PRO A 135 -0.46 19.51 -5.52
N VAL A 136 -0.74 18.44 -6.25
CA VAL A 136 -0.52 18.31 -7.68
C VAL A 136 -1.70 17.57 -8.30
N LEU A 137 -2.16 18.06 -9.44
CA LEU A 137 -3.11 17.36 -10.30
C LEU A 137 -2.44 17.10 -11.66
N LEU A 138 -2.27 15.81 -11.98
CA LEU A 138 -1.90 15.35 -13.31
C LEU A 138 -3.17 14.95 -14.06
N GLU A 139 -3.51 15.64 -15.14
CA GLU A 139 -4.61 15.25 -16.02
C GLU A 139 -4.06 14.53 -17.26
N THR A 140 -4.55 13.32 -17.51
CA THR A 140 -4.13 12.48 -18.64
C THR A 140 -5.25 12.37 -19.68
N GLN A 141 -4.94 12.66 -20.94
CA GLN A 141 -5.86 12.48 -22.05
C GLN A 141 -6.06 10.99 -22.38
N THR A 142 -7.30 10.53 -22.30
CA THR A 142 -7.69 9.14 -22.63
C THR A 142 -8.17 9.04 -24.08
N SER A 143 -8.45 7.82 -24.55
CA SER A 143 -9.05 7.63 -25.88
C SER A 143 -10.55 7.94 -25.90
N SER A 144 -11.21 7.92 -24.73
CA SER A 144 -12.63 8.24 -24.59
C SER A 144 -12.98 9.71 -24.79
N SER A 145 -12.08 10.64 -24.45
CA SER A 145 -12.34 12.07 -24.58
C SER A 145 -11.06 12.89 -24.67
N ARG A 146 -11.13 14.00 -25.42
CA ARG A 146 -10.04 14.99 -25.48
C ARG A 146 -10.18 16.14 -24.50
N THR A 147 -11.34 16.24 -23.86
CA THR A 147 -11.68 17.33 -22.95
C THR A 147 -11.97 16.82 -21.54
N SER A 148 -12.56 15.63 -21.41
CA SER A 148 -12.69 14.93 -20.13
C SER A 148 -11.44 14.10 -19.89
N LEU A 149 -10.53 14.64 -19.09
CA LEU A 149 -9.23 14.02 -18.80
C LEU A 149 -9.32 13.15 -17.53
N ARG A 150 -8.50 12.10 -17.47
CA ARG A 150 -8.35 11.28 -16.26
C ARG A 150 -7.53 12.07 -15.23
N PRO A 151 -8.09 12.39 -14.05
CA PRO A 151 -7.35 13.08 -13.01
C PRO A 151 -6.52 12.10 -12.17
N THR A 152 -5.31 12.50 -11.83
CA THR A 152 -4.46 11.88 -10.80
C THR A 152 -3.99 12.97 -9.85
N HIS A 153 -4.73 13.15 -8.77
CA HIS A 153 -4.41 14.08 -7.69
C HIS A 153 -3.50 13.45 -6.64
N GLY A 154 -2.47 14.15 -6.16
CA GLY A 154 -1.53 13.71 -5.13
C GLY A 154 -0.71 14.87 -4.53
N HIS A 155 0.33 14.54 -3.76
CA HIS A 155 1.27 15.51 -3.19
C HIS A 155 2.70 15.21 -3.60
N ILE A 156 3.51 16.26 -3.74
CA ILE A 156 4.94 16.13 -4.02
C ILE A 156 5.65 15.60 -2.78
N SER A 157 6.13 14.37 -2.82
CA SER A 157 6.89 13.76 -1.71
C SER A 157 8.40 13.94 -1.88
N GLU A 158 8.88 14.07 -3.11
CA GLU A 158 10.28 14.36 -3.44
C GLU A 158 10.35 15.33 -4.61
N ALA A 159 11.32 16.23 -4.58
CA ALA A 159 11.58 17.13 -5.68
C ALA A 159 13.09 17.34 -5.84
N GLN A 160 13.57 17.33 -7.08
CA GLN A 160 15.00 17.40 -7.41
C GLN A 160 15.20 18.34 -8.61
N ALA A 161 16.17 19.25 -8.50
CA ALA A 161 16.68 19.99 -9.65
C ALA A 161 17.70 19.12 -10.39
N LEU A 162 17.42 18.80 -11.66
CA LEU A 162 18.28 17.92 -12.48
C LEU A 162 19.31 18.69 -13.29
N GLY A 163 19.05 19.97 -13.57
CA GLY A 163 19.98 20.84 -14.29
C GLY A 163 19.30 22.09 -14.84
N SER A 164 20.10 23.10 -15.13
CA SER A 164 19.64 24.32 -15.78
C SER A 164 20.71 24.90 -16.70
N ASN A 165 20.28 25.58 -17.76
CA ASN A 165 21.14 26.33 -18.66
C ASN A 165 21.05 27.84 -18.41
N GLY A 166 20.35 28.31 -17.38
CA GLY A 166 20.17 29.74 -17.06
C GLY A 166 18.96 30.41 -17.71
N GLY A 167 18.15 29.68 -18.48
CA GLY A 167 16.85 30.13 -19.00
C GLY A 167 15.74 29.07 -18.98
N LEU A 168 16.11 27.79 -19.04
CA LEU A 168 15.24 26.64 -18.79
C LEU A 168 15.91 25.73 -17.76
N ALA A 169 15.10 25.00 -16.98
CA ALA A 169 15.55 24.02 -16.03
C ALA A 169 14.68 22.76 -16.06
N ARG A 170 15.32 21.63 -15.80
CA ARG A 170 14.67 20.32 -15.67
C ARG A 170 14.58 19.95 -14.20
N TYR A 171 13.41 19.51 -13.76
CA TYR A 171 13.16 19.02 -12.41
C TYR A 171 12.55 17.62 -12.45
N GLN A 172 12.79 16.84 -11.41
CA GLN A 172 12.06 15.62 -11.13
C GLN A 172 11.14 15.85 -9.94
N LEU A 173 9.87 15.51 -10.08
CA LEU A 173 8.88 15.51 -9.00
C LEU A 173 8.39 14.09 -8.78
N VAL A 174 8.35 13.65 -7.53
CA VAL A 174 7.70 12.40 -7.15
C VAL A 174 6.37 12.73 -6.50
N VAL A 175 5.29 12.18 -7.04
CA VAL A 175 3.91 12.39 -6.59
C VAL A 175 3.37 11.12 -5.93
N GLU A 176 2.84 11.27 -4.73
CA GLU A 176 2.28 10.19 -3.91
C GLU A 176 1.01 10.64 -3.17
N PRO A 177 0.16 9.71 -2.67
CA PRO A 177 -0.96 10.07 -1.82
C PRO A 177 -0.50 10.58 -0.46
N TRP A 178 -1.43 11.17 0.30
CA TRP A 178 -1.17 11.57 1.70
C TRP A 178 -0.67 10.40 2.56
N LEU A 179 -1.02 9.15 2.23
CA LEU A 179 -0.47 7.94 2.88
C LEU A 179 1.06 7.82 2.79
N GLY A 180 1.70 8.42 1.78
CA GLY A 180 3.15 8.41 1.65
C GLY A 180 3.88 9.13 2.79
N PHE A 181 3.21 10.09 3.44
CA PHE A 181 3.74 10.88 4.55
C PHE A 181 3.70 10.14 5.88
N LEU A 182 2.84 9.11 6.02
CA LEU A 182 2.79 8.24 7.20
C LEU A 182 4.08 7.42 7.39
N ARG A 183 4.97 7.37 6.39
CA ARG A 183 6.32 6.79 6.51
C ARG A 183 7.28 7.68 7.33
N GLN A 184 6.97 8.97 7.47
CA GLN A 184 7.82 9.95 8.13
C GLN A 184 7.61 10.02 9.65
N ARG A 185 6.45 9.56 10.14
CA ARG A 185 6.13 9.54 11.57
C ARG A 185 6.26 8.12 12.12
N ARG A 186 6.93 8.02 13.28
CA ARG A 186 7.09 6.78 14.05
C ARG A 186 6.57 6.99 15.47
N ASP A 187 5.79 6.03 15.95
CA ASP A 187 5.12 6.15 17.24
C ASP A 187 5.11 4.83 18.04
N SER A 188 4.78 4.94 19.32
CA SER A 188 4.37 3.85 20.19
C SER A 188 3.04 4.19 20.88
N TRP A 189 1.97 3.56 20.42
CA TRP A 189 0.60 3.86 20.82
C TRP A 189 -0.19 2.59 21.20
N VAL A 190 -1.06 2.72 22.20
CA VAL A 190 -1.96 1.65 22.64
C VAL A 190 -3.40 1.99 22.28
N PHE A 191 -4.01 1.20 21.39
CA PHE A 191 -5.44 1.26 21.09
C PHE A 191 -6.18 0.24 21.96
N GLN A 192 -7.26 0.66 22.61
CA GLN A 192 -8.06 -0.18 23.52
C GLN A 192 -9.54 -0.08 23.18
N ASP A 193 -10.22 -1.23 23.19
CA ASP A 193 -11.66 -1.35 22.95
C ASP A 193 -12.14 -0.63 21.68
N LYS A 194 -11.26 -0.60 20.67
CA LYS A 194 -11.52 0.00 19.34
C LYS A 194 -11.62 -1.08 18.28
N THR A 195 -12.53 -0.87 17.34
CA THR A 195 -12.57 -1.57 16.06
C THR A 195 -11.43 -1.09 15.15
N ILE A 196 -11.11 -1.88 14.13
CA ILE A 196 -10.08 -1.49 13.14
C ILE A 196 -10.47 -0.19 12.42
N ALA A 197 -11.75 -0.01 12.11
CA ALA A 197 -12.27 1.24 11.54
C ALA A 197 -12.00 2.45 12.45
N GLU A 198 -12.29 2.34 13.75
CA GLU A 198 -12.02 3.42 14.72
C GLU A 198 -10.51 3.70 14.86
N ILE A 199 -9.66 2.68 14.74
CA ILE A 199 -8.20 2.84 14.79
C ILE A 199 -7.69 3.57 13.54
N LEU A 200 -8.08 3.12 12.34
CA LEU A 200 -7.71 3.76 11.08
C LEU A 200 -8.18 5.22 11.03
N ASN A 201 -9.43 5.49 11.43
CA ASN A 201 -9.97 6.85 11.53
C ASN A 201 -9.13 7.72 12.46
N SER A 202 -8.72 7.20 13.62
CA SER A 202 -7.87 7.91 14.59
C SER A 202 -6.54 8.31 13.95
N ILE A 203 -5.85 7.38 13.30
CA ILE A 203 -4.55 7.61 12.68
C ILE A 203 -4.66 8.62 11.55
N PHE A 204 -5.63 8.46 10.65
CA PHE A 204 -5.77 9.37 9.50
C PHE A 204 -6.21 10.78 9.92
N SER A 205 -6.97 10.89 11.00
CA SER A 205 -7.39 12.18 11.56
C SER A 205 -6.21 12.99 12.11
N ASP A 206 -5.14 12.33 12.59
CA ASP A 206 -3.93 13.03 13.05
C ASP A 206 -3.30 13.89 11.95
N TYR A 207 -3.50 13.53 10.69
CA TYR A 207 -2.96 14.22 9.51
C TYR A 207 -3.89 15.30 8.96
N GLN A 208 -5.07 15.49 9.54
CA GLN A 208 -5.93 16.62 9.21
C GLN A 208 -5.28 17.92 9.68
N GLY A 209 -5.33 18.96 8.82
CA GLY A 209 -4.70 20.25 9.10
C GLY A 209 -3.16 20.24 9.04
N GLN A 210 -2.51 19.12 8.69
CA GLN A 210 -1.07 19.07 8.45
C GLN A 210 -0.73 19.59 7.04
N GLY A 211 -0.60 20.91 6.92
CA GLY A 211 -0.29 21.56 5.66
C GLY A 211 -1.42 21.34 4.64
N ALA A 212 -1.06 20.98 3.40
CA ALA A 212 -2.01 20.80 2.31
C ALA A 212 -2.52 19.36 2.14
N LEU A 213 -2.15 18.42 3.04
CA LEU A 213 -2.42 16.98 2.85
C LEU A 213 -3.92 16.63 2.77
N ALA A 214 -4.77 17.36 3.51
CA ALA A 214 -6.23 17.19 3.58
C ALA A 214 -6.72 15.74 3.35
N PRO A 215 -6.33 14.77 4.22
CA PRO A 215 -6.61 13.36 3.97
C PRO A 215 -8.11 13.07 3.78
N ALA A 216 -8.45 12.30 2.76
CA ALA A 216 -9.81 11.83 2.51
C ALA A 216 -9.85 10.30 2.42
N TRP A 217 -10.82 9.69 3.08
CA TRP A 217 -11.03 8.24 3.03
C TRP A 217 -12.50 7.88 3.25
N ARG A 218 -12.89 6.69 2.76
CA ARG A 218 -14.21 6.11 2.99
C ARG A 218 -14.12 4.61 3.27
N LEU A 219 -15.00 4.11 4.12
CA LEU A 219 -15.11 2.69 4.47
C LEU A 219 -16.29 2.07 3.68
N ALA A 220 -16.02 1.00 2.94
CA ALA A 220 -17.01 0.19 2.24
C ALA A 220 -16.91 -1.26 2.73
N LEU A 221 -17.22 -1.45 4.01
CA LEU A 221 -17.09 -2.72 4.73
C LEU A 221 -18.45 -3.45 4.74
N GLY A 222 -18.49 -4.67 4.22
CA GLY A 222 -19.65 -5.55 4.29
C GLY A 222 -19.67 -6.43 5.54
N ASP A 223 -18.48 -6.75 6.09
CA ASP A 223 -18.31 -7.56 7.29
C ASP A 223 -18.41 -6.72 8.59
N LYS A 224 -18.74 -7.39 9.70
CA LYS A 224 -18.68 -6.80 11.05
C LYS A 224 -17.33 -7.08 11.70
N TYR A 225 -16.66 -6.01 12.13
CA TYR A 225 -15.34 -6.09 12.78
C TYR A 225 -15.46 -6.03 14.30
N PRO A 226 -14.84 -6.96 15.04
CA PRO A 226 -14.91 -6.94 16.50
C PRO A 226 -14.09 -5.79 17.08
N LYS A 227 -14.47 -5.33 18.27
CA LYS A 227 -13.62 -4.45 19.07
C LYS A 227 -12.41 -5.23 19.59
N ARG A 228 -11.22 -4.70 19.37
CA ARG A 228 -9.98 -5.27 19.87
C ARG A 228 -9.75 -4.77 21.30
N SER A 229 -9.61 -5.70 22.24
CA SER A 229 -9.36 -5.35 23.65
C SER A 229 -8.07 -4.54 23.83
N LEU A 230 -7.05 -4.86 23.03
CA LEU A 230 -5.77 -4.15 22.98
C LEU A 230 -5.16 -4.35 21.61
N LEU A 231 -4.57 -3.30 21.06
CA LEU A 231 -3.72 -3.36 19.88
C LEU A 231 -2.62 -2.32 20.00
N THR A 232 -1.37 -2.75 19.87
CA THR A 232 -0.20 -1.88 20.05
C THR A 232 0.43 -1.52 18.71
N GLN A 233 0.60 -0.22 18.44
CA GLN A 233 1.63 0.27 17.52
C GLN A 233 2.90 0.42 18.35
N TYR A 234 3.97 -0.31 18.02
CA TYR A 234 5.19 -0.25 18.84
C TYR A 234 6.42 0.03 18.00
N ARG A 235 6.97 1.23 18.14
CA ARG A 235 8.20 1.66 17.47
C ARG A 235 8.16 1.41 15.96
N GLU A 236 7.00 1.49 15.33
CA GLU A 236 6.80 1.33 13.89
C GLU A 236 6.25 2.64 13.31
N THR A 237 6.44 2.87 12.01
CA THR A 237 5.84 4.06 11.38
C THR A 237 4.33 3.90 11.30
N ASP A 238 3.60 5.01 11.19
CA ASP A 238 2.15 4.96 11.03
C ASP A 238 1.76 4.15 9.79
N TRP A 239 2.57 4.23 8.72
CA TRP A 239 2.35 3.43 7.51
C TRP A 239 2.53 1.93 7.76
N HIS A 240 3.60 1.52 8.44
CA HIS A 240 3.81 0.10 8.75
C HIS A 240 2.67 -0.46 9.59
N PHE A 241 2.20 0.32 10.57
CA PHE A 241 1.06 -0.07 11.38
C PHE A 241 -0.21 -0.22 10.53
N VAL A 242 -0.55 0.80 9.73
CA VAL A 242 -1.73 0.76 8.84
C VAL A 242 -1.66 -0.41 7.86
N ARG A 243 -0.52 -0.62 7.20
CA ARG A 243 -0.30 -1.73 6.27
C ARG A 243 -0.54 -3.07 6.96
N ARG A 244 0.02 -3.26 8.16
CA ARG A 244 -0.21 -4.47 8.95
C ARG A 244 -1.69 -4.68 9.28
N LEU A 245 -2.43 -3.63 9.63
CA LEU A 245 -3.87 -3.76 9.89
C LEU A 245 -4.65 -4.15 8.62
N ILE A 246 -4.28 -3.57 7.48
CA ILE A 246 -4.86 -3.90 6.17
C ILE A 246 -4.60 -5.36 5.82
N GLU A 247 -3.36 -5.84 5.97
CA GLU A 247 -2.98 -7.22 5.70
C GLU A 247 -3.64 -8.21 6.68
N ASP A 248 -3.61 -7.94 7.99
CA ASP A 248 -4.18 -8.82 9.01
C ASP A 248 -5.69 -9.01 8.80
N GLU A 249 -6.42 -7.92 8.54
CA GLU A 249 -7.87 -7.97 8.33
C GLU A 249 -8.26 -8.32 6.90
N GLY A 250 -7.31 -8.46 5.97
CA GLY A 250 -7.58 -8.72 4.55
C GLY A 250 -8.35 -7.58 3.86
N LEU A 251 -8.09 -6.34 4.25
CA LEU A 251 -8.73 -5.16 3.67
C LEU A 251 -8.13 -4.86 2.28
N VAL A 252 -8.97 -4.35 1.40
CA VAL A 252 -8.63 -4.00 0.02
C VAL A 252 -8.70 -2.50 -0.12
N CYS A 253 -7.57 -1.86 -0.46
CA CYS A 253 -7.45 -0.41 -0.43
C CYS A 253 -6.93 0.15 -1.75
N TRP A 254 -7.60 1.16 -2.30
CA TRP A 254 -7.20 1.89 -3.52
C TRP A 254 -7.59 3.37 -3.45
N PHE A 255 -7.21 4.16 -4.45
CA PHE A 255 -7.54 5.59 -4.51
C PHE A 255 -8.52 5.91 -5.64
N GLU A 256 -9.49 6.77 -5.32
CA GLU A 256 -10.34 7.46 -6.29
C GLU A 256 -9.89 8.93 -6.38
N HIS A 257 -9.79 9.47 -7.59
CA HIS A 257 -9.28 10.81 -7.83
C HIS A 257 -10.36 11.73 -8.39
N GLU A 258 -10.42 12.94 -7.86
CA GLU A 258 -11.27 14.03 -8.36
C GLU A 258 -10.37 15.25 -8.56
N GLY A 259 -10.38 15.85 -9.76
CA GLY A 259 -9.61 17.03 -10.09
C GLY A 259 -10.46 18.30 -10.02
N ASP A 260 -9.88 19.40 -9.53
CA ASP A 260 -10.48 20.72 -9.57
C ASP A 260 -9.39 21.77 -9.78
N THR A 261 -9.15 22.13 -11.06
CA THR A 261 -8.09 23.08 -11.44
C THR A 261 -8.33 24.51 -10.92
N GLY A 262 -9.56 24.83 -10.49
CA GLY A 262 -9.90 26.13 -9.91
C GLY A 262 -9.68 26.22 -8.40
N SER A 263 -9.54 25.09 -7.71
CA SER A 263 -9.31 25.03 -6.27
C SER A 263 -7.83 25.13 -5.90
N ALA A 264 -7.52 25.74 -4.76
CA ALA A 264 -6.17 25.77 -4.19
C ALA A 264 -5.62 24.36 -3.86
N SER A 265 -6.49 23.38 -3.60
CA SER A 265 -6.10 21.98 -3.39
C SER A 265 -5.92 21.20 -4.68
N LEU A 266 -6.29 21.78 -5.83
CA LEU A 266 -6.27 21.13 -7.16
C LEU A 266 -7.14 19.87 -7.28
N GLY A 267 -8.00 19.61 -6.30
CA GLY A 267 -8.84 18.41 -6.23
C GLY A 267 -8.70 17.67 -4.91
N LYS A 268 -8.97 16.36 -4.94
CA LYS A 268 -8.83 15.43 -3.80
C LYS A 268 -8.58 14.00 -4.31
N HIS A 269 -7.93 13.19 -3.48
CA HIS A 269 -7.85 11.75 -3.69
C HIS A 269 -8.38 11.03 -2.44
N THR A 270 -9.32 10.12 -2.62
CA THR A 270 -10.02 9.42 -1.53
C THR A 270 -9.49 7.99 -1.44
N LEU A 271 -8.95 7.62 -0.28
CA LEU A 271 -8.62 6.24 0.03
C LEU A 271 -9.91 5.45 0.26
N VAL A 272 -10.22 4.51 -0.63
CA VAL A 272 -11.32 3.57 -0.46
C VAL A 272 -10.79 2.36 0.27
N ILE A 273 -11.42 2.00 1.39
CA ILE A 273 -11.07 0.82 2.18
C ILE A 273 -12.28 -0.10 2.17
N SER A 274 -12.13 -1.25 1.53
CA SER A 274 -13.18 -2.25 1.42
C SER A 274 -12.73 -3.59 1.99
N ASP A 275 -13.68 -4.47 2.22
CA ASP A 275 -13.41 -5.88 2.45
C ASP A 275 -13.90 -6.69 1.24
N ARG A 276 -13.66 -8.00 1.25
CA ARG A 276 -14.07 -8.89 0.15
C ARG A 276 -15.57 -8.81 -0.17
N LEU A 277 -16.43 -8.50 0.80
CA LEU A 277 -17.88 -8.45 0.60
C LEU A 277 -18.34 -7.12 0.00
N GLY A 278 -17.67 -6.02 0.38
CA GLY A 278 -17.92 -4.70 -0.17
C GLY A 278 -17.23 -4.44 -1.52
N LEU A 279 -16.21 -5.24 -1.88
CA LEU A 279 -15.32 -4.97 -3.00
C LEU A 279 -16.02 -4.84 -4.35
N ASP A 280 -16.97 -5.72 -4.67
CA ASP A 280 -17.71 -5.68 -5.94
C ASP A 280 -18.59 -4.43 -6.04
N VAL A 281 -19.24 -4.04 -4.94
CA VAL A 281 -20.15 -2.89 -4.89
C VAL A 281 -19.38 -1.57 -4.89
N ALA A 282 -18.20 -1.55 -4.26
CA ALA A 282 -17.39 -0.35 -4.12
C ALA A 282 -16.61 0.02 -5.39
N CYS A 283 -16.40 -0.94 -6.30
CA CYS A 283 -15.63 -0.74 -7.52
C CYS A 283 -16.48 -0.23 -8.67
N ILE A 284 -15.85 0.58 -9.52
CA ILE A 284 -16.49 1.23 -10.67
C ILE A 284 -16.07 0.57 -11.97
N ASP A 285 -16.92 0.66 -12.98
CA ASP A 285 -16.55 0.23 -14.33
C ASP A 285 -15.56 1.23 -14.95
N ASN A 286 -14.58 0.70 -15.67
CA ASN A 286 -13.65 1.50 -16.44
C ASN A 286 -14.41 2.25 -17.56
N PRO A 287 -14.15 3.55 -17.77
CA PRO A 287 -14.92 4.38 -18.72
C PRO A 287 -14.71 3.99 -20.19
N GLU A 288 -13.69 3.20 -20.52
CA GLU A 288 -13.42 2.67 -21.87
C GLU A 288 -13.87 1.21 -22.02
N SER A 289 -14.54 0.63 -21.02
CA SER A 289 -15.13 -0.72 -21.10
C SER A 289 -16.26 -0.75 -22.15
N PRO A 290 -16.33 -1.75 -23.04
CA PRO A 290 -15.42 -2.90 -23.14
C PRO A 290 -14.09 -2.56 -23.84
N ILE A 291 -13.00 -3.10 -23.31
CA ILE A 291 -11.64 -2.90 -23.84
C ILE A 291 -11.29 -4.03 -24.81
N ARG A 292 -10.70 -3.68 -25.95
CA ARG A 292 -10.33 -4.64 -26.99
C ARG A 292 -8.96 -5.27 -26.73
N PHE A 293 -8.85 -6.56 -27.02
CA PHE A 293 -7.57 -7.22 -27.26
C PHE A 293 -7.27 -7.22 -28.76
N HIS A 294 -6.32 -6.39 -29.20
CA HIS A 294 -6.01 -6.21 -30.62
C HIS A 294 -4.55 -5.81 -30.82
N ARG A 295 -3.97 -6.17 -31.98
CA ARG A 295 -2.62 -5.76 -32.38
C ARG A 295 -2.59 -4.24 -32.59
N ALA A 296 -1.51 -3.58 -32.21
CA ALA A 296 -1.32 -2.15 -32.48
C ALA A 296 -0.59 -1.97 -33.81
N ASP A 297 -1.25 -2.24 -34.94
CA ASP A 297 -0.66 -1.94 -36.24
C ASP A 297 -1.00 -0.49 -36.64
N ALA A 298 0.03 0.34 -36.78
CA ALA A 298 -0.08 1.75 -37.20
C ALA A 298 -0.60 1.92 -38.65
N THR A 299 -0.70 0.82 -39.40
CA THR A 299 -1.20 0.78 -40.79
C THR A 299 -2.71 0.57 -40.89
N GLU A 300 -3.42 0.27 -39.80
CA GLU A 300 -4.91 0.20 -39.79
C GLU A 300 -5.56 1.58 -39.59
N GLY A 301 -4.89 2.63 -40.06
CA GLY A 301 -5.53 3.90 -40.37
C GLY A 301 -6.35 3.76 -41.66
N GLY A 302 -7.45 3.01 -41.63
CA GLY A 302 -8.44 3.05 -42.72
C GLY A 302 -8.78 1.73 -43.40
N ASP A 303 -9.09 0.67 -42.64
CA ASP A 303 -9.98 -0.36 -43.18
C ASP A 303 -11.10 -0.69 -42.19
N GLY A 304 -12.05 0.24 -42.14
CA GLY A 304 -13.29 0.15 -41.38
C GLY A 304 -14.46 0.60 -42.25
N LEU A 305 -14.48 0.19 -43.52
CA LEU A 305 -15.62 0.37 -44.41
C LEU A 305 -16.56 -0.85 -44.35
N ALA A 306 -16.91 -1.31 -43.16
CA ALA A 306 -17.97 -2.33 -42.96
C ALA A 306 -18.45 -2.36 -41.51
N GLY A 307 -19.35 -1.42 -41.15
CA GLY A 307 -19.97 -1.42 -39.84
C GLY A 307 -20.72 -0.12 -39.52
N MET A 308 -21.45 0.41 -40.50
CA MET A 308 -22.32 1.56 -40.30
C MET A 308 -23.53 1.15 -39.43
N THR A 309 -23.45 1.34 -38.12
CA THR A 309 -24.58 1.81 -37.31
C THR A 309 -24.07 2.77 -36.23
N ALA A 310 -24.80 3.88 -36.12
CA ALA A 310 -24.44 5.11 -35.42
C ALA A 310 -24.03 4.92 -33.94
N GLY A 311 -22.89 5.50 -33.57
CA GLY A 311 -22.39 5.57 -32.19
C GLY A 311 -20.90 5.90 -32.03
N ALA A 312 -20.10 5.84 -33.10
CA ALA A 312 -18.65 6.07 -33.06
C ALA A 312 -18.25 7.41 -33.70
N LEU A 313 -18.45 8.52 -32.99
CA LEU A 313 -17.79 9.80 -33.33
C LEU A 313 -16.48 9.89 -32.55
N GLY A 314 -15.38 9.51 -33.20
CA GLY A 314 -14.02 9.68 -32.72
C GLY A 314 -13.06 9.68 -33.91
N LEU A 315 -13.19 10.69 -34.77
CA LEU A 315 -12.32 10.88 -35.93
C LEU A 315 -10.99 11.52 -35.51
N GLY A 316 -9.91 10.76 -35.70
CA GLY A 316 -8.51 11.20 -35.68
C GLY A 316 -7.59 9.99 -35.89
N PRO A 317 -6.39 10.15 -36.48
CA PRO A 317 -5.43 9.06 -36.59
C PRO A 317 -4.94 8.72 -35.17
N GLY A 318 -5.49 7.63 -34.63
CA GLY A 318 -5.26 7.18 -33.26
C GLY A 318 -6.32 6.15 -32.92
N GLY A 319 -6.02 4.87 -33.13
CA GLY A 319 -6.92 3.78 -32.76
C GLY A 319 -7.33 3.87 -31.29
N ARG A 320 -8.52 3.35 -30.95
CA ARG A 320 -8.92 3.23 -29.52
C ARG A 320 -7.86 2.44 -28.76
N ASP A 321 -7.63 2.82 -27.51
CA ASP A 321 -6.69 2.12 -26.67
C ASP A 321 -7.05 0.62 -26.56
N SER A 322 -6.03 -0.24 -26.55
CA SER A 322 -6.22 -1.70 -26.55
C SER A 322 -5.13 -2.40 -25.75
N PHE A 323 -5.39 -3.66 -25.40
CA PHE A 323 -4.37 -4.59 -24.94
C PHE A 323 -3.77 -5.33 -26.14
N GLN A 324 -2.45 -5.39 -26.21
CA GLN A 324 -1.72 -6.17 -27.24
C GLN A 324 -1.11 -7.44 -26.66
N HIS A 325 -0.91 -7.50 -25.34
CA HIS A 325 -0.36 -8.67 -24.67
C HIS A 325 -1.23 -9.07 -23.49
N TRP A 326 -1.47 -10.38 -23.37
CA TRP A 326 -2.26 -10.97 -22.31
C TRP A 326 -1.65 -12.30 -21.88
N GLN A 327 -1.15 -12.36 -20.65
CA GLN A 327 -0.47 -13.53 -20.11
C GLN A 327 -1.10 -13.91 -18.77
N GLU A 328 -1.75 -15.07 -18.73
CA GLU A 328 -2.27 -15.65 -17.51
C GLU A 328 -1.21 -16.56 -16.88
N GLN A 329 -0.84 -16.28 -15.63
CA GLN A 329 0.07 -17.11 -14.85
C GLN A 329 -0.70 -17.93 -13.81
N ARG A 330 -0.25 -19.16 -13.58
CA ARG A 330 -0.81 -20.07 -12.58
C ARG A 330 0.29 -20.79 -11.82
N HIS A 331 0.16 -20.88 -10.49
CA HIS A 331 1.11 -21.56 -9.61
C HIS A 331 0.38 -22.36 -8.53
N PRO A 332 0.93 -23.51 -8.08
CA PRO A 332 0.37 -24.26 -6.97
C PRO A 332 0.53 -23.46 -5.66
N VAL A 333 -0.52 -23.40 -4.86
CA VAL A 333 -0.55 -22.75 -3.54
C VAL A 333 -1.32 -23.63 -2.54
N PRO A 334 -1.24 -23.35 -1.22
CA PRO A 334 -2.15 -23.96 -0.26
C PRO A 334 -3.62 -23.75 -0.65
N SER A 335 -4.37 -24.85 -0.72
CA SER A 335 -5.80 -24.87 -1.04
C SER A 335 -6.67 -25.27 0.15
N GLN A 336 -6.07 -25.48 1.33
CA GLN A 336 -6.78 -25.66 2.59
C GLN A 336 -5.98 -25.02 3.72
N LEU A 337 -6.66 -24.31 4.61
CA LEU A 337 -6.08 -23.71 5.80
C LEU A 337 -6.67 -24.31 7.06
N ARG A 338 -5.81 -24.53 8.05
CA ARG A 338 -6.20 -24.84 9.43
C ARG A 338 -5.36 -23.99 10.39
N LEU A 339 -5.98 -23.02 11.04
CA LEU A 339 -5.30 -22.12 11.96
C LEU A 339 -5.70 -22.44 13.40
N LEU A 340 -4.73 -22.43 14.30
CA LEU A 340 -4.91 -22.68 15.73
C LEU A 340 -4.54 -21.44 16.55
N SER A 341 -5.34 -21.17 17.58
CA SER A 341 -5.10 -20.10 18.55
C SER A 341 -5.48 -20.57 19.95
N HIS A 342 -4.58 -20.46 20.90
CA HIS A 342 -4.88 -20.77 22.29
C HIS A 342 -5.61 -19.61 22.99
N ASP A 343 -6.72 -19.91 23.66
CA ASP A 343 -7.44 -18.95 24.52
C ASP A 343 -7.17 -19.22 26.00
N ASP A 344 -6.39 -18.33 26.61
CA ASP A 344 -6.04 -18.38 28.03
C ASP A 344 -7.23 -18.22 28.98
N ARG A 345 -8.35 -17.64 28.51
CA ARG A 345 -9.53 -17.43 29.36
C ARG A 345 -10.29 -18.73 29.58
N THR A 346 -10.36 -19.54 28.53
CA THR A 346 -11.01 -20.85 28.53
C THR A 346 -10.04 -22.02 28.72
N LEU A 347 -8.72 -21.76 28.64
CA LEU A 347 -7.65 -22.76 28.67
C LEU A 347 -7.81 -23.81 27.58
N SER A 348 -8.19 -23.37 26.37
CA SER A 348 -8.50 -24.25 25.24
C SER A 348 -7.91 -23.74 23.93
N ASP A 349 -7.62 -24.66 23.01
CA ASP A 349 -7.24 -24.32 21.65
C ASP A 349 -8.48 -24.13 20.80
N GLN A 350 -8.51 -23.03 20.07
CA GLN A 350 -9.54 -22.72 19.08
C GLN A 350 -8.96 -22.98 17.70
N SER A 351 -9.64 -23.80 16.90
CA SER A 351 -9.24 -24.09 15.52
C SER A 351 -10.25 -23.55 14.53
N VAL A 352 -9.77 -22.92 13.47
CA VAL A 352 -10.59 -22.46 12.34
C VAL A 352 -10.03 -23.02 11.04
N GLU A 353 -10.91 -23.28 10.07
CA GLU A 353 -10.53 -23.85 8.79
C GLU A 353 -11.14 -23.07 7.63
N ALA A 354 -10.42 -22.99 6.52
CA ALA A 354 -10.90 -22.42 5.27
C ALA A 354 -10.55 -23.33 4.08
N LYS A 355 -11.48 -23.48 3.14
CA LYS A 355 -11.32 -24.27 1.91
C LYS A 355 -12.07 -23.59 0.75
N PRO A 356 -11.59 -23.74 -0.50
CA PRO A 356 -12.24 -23.16 -1.68
C PRO A 356 -13.59 -23.83 -1.92
N SER A 357 -14.47 -23.13 -2.62
CA SER A 357 -15.70 -23.73 -3.14
C SER A 357 -15.40 -24.82 -4.19
N ALA A 358 -16.37 -25.68 -4.46
CA ALA A 358 -16.22 -26.75 -5.45
C ALA A 358 -15.88 -26.21 -6.86
N THR A 359 -16.42 -25.05 -7.24
CA THR A 359 -16.14 -24.38 -8.52
C THR A 359 -14.77 -23.71 -8.58
N GLN A 360 -14.19 -23.37 -7.43
CA GLN A 360 -12.87 -22.76 -7.31
C GLN A 360 -11.74 -23.78 -7.12
N LYS A 361 -12.05 -25.03 -6.72
CA LYS A 361 -11.04 -26.05 -6.48
C LYS A 361 -10.37 -26.48 -7.79
N GLN A 362 -9.08 -26.16 -7.93
CA GLN A 362 -8.25 -26.61 -9.05
C GLN A 362 -6.95 -27.21 -8.51
N GLY A 363 -6.53 -28.34 -9.07
CA GLY A 363 -5.28 -29.00 -8.69
C GLY A 363 -5.33 -29.79 -7.36
N PRO A 364 -4.16 -30.16 -6.82
CA PRO A 364 -4.05 -30.96 -5.61
C PRO A 364 -4.52 -30.22 -4.36
N THR A 365 -4.99 -30.98 -3.37
CA THR A 365 -5.29 -30.45 -2.04
C THR A 365 -3.98 -30.34 -1.26
N LEU A 366 -3.52 -29.10 -1.03
CA LEU A 366 -2.33 -28.78 -0.25
C LEU A 366 -2.79 -28.03 1.00
N GLN A 367 -2.49 -28.59 2.18
CA GLN A 367 -2.90 -28.01 3.44
C GLN A 367 -1.76 -27.20 4.07
N LEU A 368 -2.07 -25.97 4.48
CA LEU A 368 -1.26 -25.20 5.42
C LEU A 368 -1.94 -25.24 6.80
N ALA A 369 -1.22 -25.75 7.79
CA ALA A 369 -1.67 -25.80 9.17
C ALA A 369 -0.67 -25.03 10.03
N ASP A 370 -1.16 -24.08 10.82
CA ASP A 370 -0.30 -23.21 11.63
C ASP A 370 -0.94 -22.85 12.99
N HIS A 371 -0.09 -22.63 13.99
CA HIS A 371 -0.49 -22.11 15.30
C HIS A 371 -0.08 -20.64 15.38
N ILE A 372 -1.04 -19.75 15.20
CA ILE A 372 -0.77 -18.33 14.91
C ILE A 372 -0.32 -17.55 16.15
N SER A 373 -1.07 -17.64 17.25
CA SER A 373 -0.81 -16.89 18.47
C SER A 373 -1.79 -17.29 19.56
N HIS A 374 -1.50 -16.90 20.80
CA HIS A 374 -2.54 -16.79 21.82
C HIS A 374 -3.53 -15.68 21.44
N TYR A 375 -4.82 -15.93 21.62
CA TYR A 375 -5.90 -14.95 21.43
C TYR A 375 -5.83 -14.22 20.07
N ALA A 376 -5.57 -14.97 18.98
CA ALA A 376 -5.41 -14.42 17.63
C ALA A 376 -6.69 -13.76 17.09
N TRP A 377 -7.86 -14.25 17.51
CA TRP A 377 -9.16 -13.72 17.15
C TRP A 377 -10.08 -13.56 18.37
N ALA A 378 -11.03 -12.63 18.27
CA ALA A 378 -11.94 -12.30 19.35
C ALA A 378 -13.00 -13.41 19.60
N GLY A 379 -13.35 -14.14 18.55
CA GLY A 379 -14.32 -15.23 18.54
C GLY A 379 -14.27 -16.01 17.24
N THR A 380 -15.04 -17.09 17.12
CA THR A 380 -14.98 -18.01 15.97
C THR A 380 -15.22 -17.32 14.63
N ASP A 381 -16.24 -16.47 14.52
CA ASP A 381 -16.55 -15.72 13.29
C ASP A 381 -15.38 -14.83 12.82
N ASP A 382 -14.66 -14.22 13.76
CA ASP A 382 -13.45 -13.43 13.47
C ASP A 382 -12.30 -14.33 12.97
N GLY A 383 -12.13 -15.51 13.58
CA GLY A 383 -11.13 -16.49 13.15
C GLY A 383 -11.44 -17.08 11.77
N GLU A 384 -12.69 -17.45 11.49
CA GLU A 384 -13.11 -17.95 10.18
C GLU A 384 -12.90 -16.89 9.09
N ARG A 385 -13.35 -15.65 9.32
CA ARG A 385 -13.12 -14.53 8.37
C ARG A 385 -11.63 -14.38 8.04
N ARG A 386 -10.76 -14.41 9.05
CA ARG A 386 -9.31 -14.33 8.90
C ARG A 386 -8.73 -15.49 8.08
N ALA A 387 -9.16 -16.72 8.37
CA ALA A 387 -8.76 -17.90 7.61
C ALA A 387 -9.20 -17.80 6.14
N PHE A 388 -10.41 -17.30 5.86
CA PHE A 388 -10.87 -17.04 4.50
C PHE A 388 -10.04 -15.98 3.78
N ASN A 389 -9.70 -14.88 4.46
CA ASN A 389 -8.90 -13.81 3.86
C ASN A 389 -7.49 -14.31 3.52
N LEU A 390 -6.87 -15.12 4.37
CA LEU A 390 -5.58 -15.75 4.06
C LEU A 390 -5.69 -16.73 2.89
N LEU A 391 -6.78 -17.50 2.79
CA LEU A 391 -7.01 -18.39 1.64
C LEU A 391 -7.15 -17.58 0.35
N ALA A 392 -7.91 -16.48 0.37
CA ALA A 392 -8.09 -15.58 -0.76
C ALA A 392 -6.77 -14.94 -1.23
N ALA A 393 -5.89 -14.61 -0.29
CA ALA A 393 -4.55 -14.12 -0.61
C ALA A 393 -3.71 -15.18 -1.36
N TYR A 394 -3.75 -16.45 -0.92
CA TYR A 394 -3.11 -17.54 -1.65
C TYR A 394 -3.74 -17.75 -3.04
N GLN A 395 -5.07 -17.69 -3.15
CA GLN A 395 -5.77 -17.81 -4.44
C GLN A 395 -5.37 -16.69 -5.42
N THR A 396 -5.18 -15.47 -4.92
CA THR A 396 -4.67 -14.33 -5.70
C THR A 396 -3.26 -14.59 -6.22
N GLN A 397 -2.37 -15.16 -5.39
CA GLN A 397 -1.02 -15.54 -5.82
C GLN A 397 -1.04 -16.70 -6.81
N ALA A 398 -1.95 -17.65 -6.62
CA ALA A 398 -2.10 -18.83 -7.47
C ALA A 398 -2.42 -18.49 -8.91
N ARG A 399 -3.08 -17.35 -9.15
CA ARG A 399 -3.58 -16.97 -10.46
C ARG A 399 -3.66 -15.46 -10.60
N HIS A 400 -2.90 -14.91 -11.54
CA HIS A 400 -3.02 -13.52 -11.94
C HIS A 400 -2.75 -13.37 -13.43
N ILE A 401 -3.18 -12.24 -13.98
CA ILE A 401 -3.06 -11.93 -15.40
C ILE A 401 -2.16 -10.71 -15.55
N GLN A 402 -1.12 -10.82 -16.36
CA GLN A 402 -0.33 -9.69 -16.81
C GLN A 402 -0.83 -9.24 -18.18
N ALA A 403 -1.26 -8.00 -18.28
CA ALA A 403 -1.70 -7.38 -19.53
C ALA A 403 -0.76 -6.23 -19.90
N LYS A 404 -0.48 -6.02 -21.19
CA LYS A 404 0.23 -4.83 -21.66
C LYS A 404 -0.56 -4.14 -22.75
N GLY A 405 -0.62 -2.82 -22.67
CA GLY A 405 -1.01 -2.04 -23.83
C GLY A 405 -1.03 -0.55 -23.69
N THR A 406 -2.05 0.10 -24.26
CA THR A 406 -2.09 1.55 -24.42
C THR A 406 -3.27 2.19 -23.69
N VAL A 407 -3.98 1.44 -22.84
CA VAL A 407 -5.21 1.87 -22.15
C VAL A 407 -4.89 2.92 -21.08
N ARG A 408 -5.09 4.19 -21.41
CA ARG A 408 -4.77 5.33 -20.53
C ARG A 408 -5.75 5.49 -19.36
N SER A 409 -6.93 4.91 -19.50
CA SER A 409 -8.00 5.01 -18.50
C SER A 409 -7.83 4.07 -17.30
N LEU A 410 -6.97 3.04 -17.37
CA LEU A 410 -6.85 2.03 -16.31
C LEU A 410 -6.50 2.65 -14.97
N ALA A 411 -7.20 2.24 -13.92
CA ALA A 411 -6.89 2.55 -12.54
C ALA A 411 -7.15 1.32 -11.65
N PRO A 412 -6.38 1.12 -10.57
CA PRO A 412 -6.66 0.08 -9.59
C PRO A 412 -8.07 0.20 -9.00
N GLY A 413 -8.71 -0.93 -8.74
CA GLY A 413 -10.09 -0.95 -8.24
C GLY A 413 -11.16 -0.70 -9.31
N GLN A 414 -10.79 -0.53 -10.59
CA GLN A 414 -11.75 -0.56 -11.70
C GLN A 414 -12.00 -1.99 -12.20
N VAL A 415 -13.18 -2.20 -12.78
CA VAL A 415 -13.54 -3.43 -13.50
C VAL A 415 -13.79 -3.10 -14.97
N PHE A 416 -13.43 -4.00 -15.88
CA PHE A 416 -13.71 -3.85 -17.31
C PHE A 416 -14.11 -5.18 -17.95
N VAL A 417 -14.80 -5.11 -19.08
CA VAL A 417 -15.09 -6.25 -19.95
C VAL A 417 -14.00 -6.35 -21.02
N LEU A 418 -13.40 -7.54 -21.20
CA LEU A 418 -12.42 -7.78 -22.26
C LEU A 418 -13.09 -8.39 -23.50
N ASN A 419 -12.98 -7.69 -24.62
CA ASN A 419 -13.50 -8.15 -25.90
C ASN A 419 -12.40 -8.65 -26.85
N GLN A 420 -12.81 -9.50 -27.79
CA GLN A 420 -11.96 -10.01 -28.89
C GLN A 420 -10.74 -10.84 -28.42
N HIS A 421 -10.77 -11.37 -27.20
CA HIS A 421 -9.74 -12.28 -26.70
C HIS A 421 -10.12 -13.75 -26.97
N HIS A 422 -9.24 -14.50 -27.62
CA HIS A 422 -9.52 -15.87 -28.08
C HIS A 422 -9.87 -16.88 -26.97
N ARG A 423 -9.43 -16.64 -25.72
CA ARG A 423 -9.63 -17.54 -24.57
C ARG A 423 -10.91 -17.28 -23.78
N TYR A 424 -11.42 -16.05 -23.79
CA TYR A 424 -12.47 -15.63 -22.87
C TYR A 424 -13.75 -15.26 -23.62
N PRO A 425 -14.93 -15.52 -23.03
CA PRO A 425 -16.20 -15.08 -23.59
C PRO A 425 -16.29 -13.54 -23.62
N GLN A 426 -17.22 -13.00 -24.42
CA GLN A 426 -17.37 -11.56 -24.63
C GLN A 426 -17.76 -10.81 -23.35
N GLU A 427 -18.33 -11.50 -22.36
CA GLU A 427 -18.76 -10.94 -21.09
C GLU A 427 -17.72 -11.11 -19.98
N ALA A 428 -16.51 -11.59 -20.31
CA ALA A 428 -15.48 -11.82 -19.31
C ALA A 428 -15.02 -10.50 -18.67
N ARG A 429 -15.22 -10.42 -17.35
CA ARG A 429 -14.87 -9.25 -16.54
C ARG A 429 -13.54 -9.45 -15.82
N PHE A 430 -12.76 -8.38 -15.77
CA PHE A 430 -11.48 -8.34 -15.10
C PHE A 430 -11.37 -7.11 -14.21
N ARG A 431 -10.82 -7.32 -13.01
CA ARG A 431 -10.50 -6.28 -12.04
C ARG A 431 -9.04 -5.89 -12.17
N VAL A 432 -8.77 -4.60 -12.24
CA VAL A 432 -7.41 -4.05 -12.27
C VAL A 432 -6.87 -4.03 -10.83
N LEU A 433 -5.78 -4.75 -10.59
CA LEU A 433 -5.09 -4.75 -9.30
C LEU A 433 -3.97 -3.71 -9.24
N SER A 434 -3.19 -3.60 -10.30
CA SER A 434 -2.08 -2.64 -10.40
C SER A 434 -1.78 -2.29 -11.84
N VAL A 435 -1.23 -1.10 -12.06
CA VAL A 435 -0.86 -0.57 -13.38
C VAL A 435 0.44 0.20 -13.27
N HIS A 436 1.37 -0.06 -14.18
CA HIS A 436 2.58 0.73 -14.40
C HIS A 436 2.40 1.52 -15.70
N HIS A 437 2.45 2.85 -15.58
CA HIS A 437 2.27 3.82 -16.65
C HIS A 437 3.64 4.37 -17.06
N GLN A 438 3.92 4.37 -18.37
CA GLN A 438 5.09 5.02 -18.94
C GLN A 438 4.67 5.82 -20.16
N GLY A 439 5.10 7.07 -20.26
CA GLY A 439 4.81 7.88 -21.44
C GLY A 439 5.54 9.20 -21.46
N ARG A 440 5.64 9.77 -22.65
CA ARG A 440 6.17 11.12 -22.90
C ARG A 440 5.07 12.01 -23.45
N ASN A 441 5.17 13.30 -23.18
CA ASN A 441 4.37 14.27 -23.90
C ASN A 441 4.91 14.43 -25.34
N ASN A 442 4.08 14.89 -26.27
CA ASN A 442 4.39 14.85 -27.71
C ASN A 442 5.35 15.97 -28.18
N LEU A 443 6.48 16.17 -27.50
CA LEU A 443 7.47 17.20 -27.83
C LEU A 443 8.08 16.99 -29.23
N SER A 444 8.31 18.07 -29.97
CA SER A 444 8.95 17.99 -31.29
C SER A 444 10.35 17.38 -31.21
N ALA A 445 10.76 16.64 -32.25
CA ALA A 445 12.06 15.97 -32.29
C ALA A 445 13.23 16.96 -32.12
N ASP A 446 13.16 18.13 -32.76
CA ASP A 446 14.16 19.18 -32.65
C ASP A 446 14.26 19.73 -31.22
N PHE A 447 13.11 19.90 -30.55
CA PHE A 447 13.08 20.37 -29.17
C PHE A 447 13.65 19.31 -28.21
N LYS A 448 13.28 18.05 -28.37
CA LYS A 448 13.86 16.92 -27.61
C LYS A 448 15.39 16.85 -27.79
N ALA A 449 15.88 16.96 -29.02
CA ALA A 449 17.31 16.95 -29.31
C ALA A 449 18.04 18.12 -28.61
N SER A 450 17.44 19.31 -28.64
CA SER A 450 17.98 20.50 -27.98
C SER A 450 18.00 20.36 -26.45
N LEU A 451 16.95 19.76 -25.85
CA LEU A 451 16.91 19.44 -24.42
C LEU A 451 18.01 18.46 -24.02
N ASN A 452 18.18 17.38 -24.79
CA ASN A 452 19.21 16.37 -24.53
C ASN A 452 20.62 16.92 -24.69
N GLN A 453 20.84 17.83 -25.63
CA GLN A 453 22.12 18.53 -25.75
C GLN A 453 22.39 19.45 -24.55
N ALA A 454 21.36 20.13 -24.03
CA ALA A 454 21.52 21.10 -22.96
C ALA A 454 21.63 20.49 -21.56
N PHE A 455 20.90 19.40 -21.30
CA PHE A 455 20.76 18.80 -19.96
C PHE A 455 21.25 17.36 -19.87
N GLY A 456 21.73 16.78 -20.98
CA GLY A 456 21.90 15.34 -21.12
C GLY A 456 20.55 14.62 -21.35
N PRO A 457 20.59 13.33 -21.75
CA PRO A 457 19.40 12.52 -21.85
C PRO A 457 18.68 12.41 -20.50
N ASP A 458 17.35 12.40 -20.51
CA ASP A 458 16.47 12.32 -19.33
C ASP A 458 16.34 10.90 -18.75
N GLY A 459 17.43 10.14 -18.73
CA GLY A 459 17.52 8.78 -18.20
C GLY A 459 17.77 7.71 -19.27
N ASP A 460 17.21 6.52 -19.06
CA ASP A 460 17.43 5.31 -19.87
C ASP A 460 16.94 5.47 -21.33
N ASP A 461 17.83 5.22 -22.30
CA ASP A 461 17.53 5.20 -23.75
C ASP A 461 16.41 4.21 -24.10
N ALA A 462 16.12 3.24 -23.23
CA ALA A 462 15.04 2.27 -23.39
C ALA A 462 13.63 2.78 -23.00
N PHE A 463 13.48 4.04 -22.54
CA PHE A 463 12.17 4.57 -22.16
C PHE A 463 11.25 4.78 -23.39
N PRO A 464 9.95 4.42 -23.32
CA PRO A 464 9.08 4.48 -24.49
C PRO A 464 8.76 5.91 -24.96
N GLU A 465 8.76 6.11 -26.27
CA GLU A 465 8.38 7.38 -26.91
C GLU A 465 6.88 7.69 -26.83
N HIS A 466 6.05 6.65 -26.80
CA HIS A 466 4.59 6.77 -26.69
C HIS A 466 4.12 6.20 -25.36
N TYR A 467 2.88 6.53 -24.99
CA TYR A 467 2.28 5.91 -23.82
C TYR A 467 2.19 4.40 -23.96
N GLY A 468 2.57 3.69 -22.90
CA GLY A 468 2.30 2.29 -22.71
C GLY A 468 2.07 1.99 -21.23
N ASN A 469 1.35 0.91 -20.96
CA ASN A 469 1.18 0.40 -19.63
C ASN A 469 1.30 -1.12 -19.52
N ARG A 470 1.60 -1.56 -18.30
CA ARG A 470 1.57 -2.96 -17.88
C ARG A 470 0.64 -3.05 -16.69
N ALA A 471 -0.30 -3.98 -16.68
CA ALA A 471 -1.28 -4.14 -15.62
C ALA A 471 -1.29 -5.57 -15.08
N VAL A 472 -1.56 -5.71 -13.78
CA VAL A 472 -1.96 -6.98 -13.18
C VAL A 472 -3.47 -6.96 -12.99
N CYS A 473 -4.14 -7.99 -13.50
CA CYS A 473 -5.58 -8.16 -13.43
C CYS A 473 -5.96 -9.49 -12.77
N LEU A 474 -7.17 -9.53 -12.20
CA LEU A 474 -7.85 -10.76 -11.76
C LEU A 474 -9.19 -10.89 -12.47
N HIS A 475 -9.72 -12.11 -12.52
CA HIS A 475 -11.13 -12.28 -12.87
C HIS A 475 -12.01 -11.58 -11.84
N ALA A 476 -13.00 -10.84 -12.32
CA ALA A 476 -14.04 -10.25 -11.49
C ALA A 476 -15.33 -11.05 -11.63
N ARG A 477 -16.16 -11.03 -10.59
CA ARG A 477 -17.50 -11.59 -10.64
C ARG A 477 -18.30 -11.03 -11.82
N ALA A 478 -19.05 -11.89 -12.50
CA ALA A 478 -20.00 -11.44 -13.52
C ALA A 478 -21.07 -10.52 -12.90
N ALA A 479 -21.63 -9.63 -13.71
CA ALA A 479 -22.76 -8.81 -13.28
C ALA A 479 -23.93 -9.70 -12.82
N VAL A 480 -24.73 -9.21 -11.87
CA VAL A 480 -25.90 -9.92 -11.35
C VAL A 480 -26.77 -10.41 -12.52
N GLY A 481 -27.01 -11.72 -12.61
CA GLY A 481 -27.80 -12.35 -13.68
C GLY A 481 -27.00 -13.02 -14.80
N MET A 482 -25.66 -12.92 -14.81
CA MET A 482 -24.79 -13.54 -15.84
C MET A 482 -23.99 -14.75 -15.31
N GLY A 483 -24.69 -15.86 -15.02
CA GLY A 483 -24.10 -17.21 -14.82
C GLY A 483 -23.12 -17.42 -13.65
N ASP A 484 -22.64 -18.67 -13.51
CA ASP A 484 -21.58 -19.06 -12.56
C ASP A 484 -20.21 -18.60 -13.08
N ALA A 485 -19.92 -17.31 -12.94
CA ALA A 485 -18.61 -16.78 -13.27
C ALA A 485 -17.57 -17.14 -12.20
N LEU A 486 -16.37 -17.45 -12.66
CA LEU A 486 -15.21 -17.70 -11.81
C LEU A 486 -14.78 -16.40 -11.13
N ASP A 487 -15.22 -16.20 -9.90
CA ASP A 487 -14.82 -15.09 -9.05
C ASP A 487 -13.61 -15.49 -8.19
N ILE A 488 -12.56 -14.68 -8.24
CA ILE A 488 -11.36 -14.86 -7.42
C ILE A 488 -11.38 -13.73 -6.38
N PRO A 489 -11.63 -14.02 -5.10
CA PRO A 489 -11.60 -13.00 -4.08
C PRO A 489 -10.17 -12.45 -3.98
N PHE A 490 -10.03 -11.13 -4.00
CA PHE A 490 -8.76 -10.49 -3.73
C PHE A 490 -8.63 -10.24 -2.22
N ALA A 491 -7.49 -10.64 -1.66
CA ALA A 491 -7.01 -10.19 -0.36
C ALA A 491 -5.50 -9.91 -0.47
N PRO A 492 -4.98 -8.87 0.20
CA PRO A 492 -3.55 -8.60 0.21
C PRO A 492 -2.78 -9.79 0.81
N ALA A 493 -1.67 -10.17 0.18
CA ALA A 493 -0.82 -11.22 0.72
C ALA A 493 -0.01 -10.72 1.92
N PRO A 494 0.26 -11.57 2.93
CA PRO A 494 1.11 -11.19 4.05
C PRO A 494 2.53 -10.88 3.54
N SER A 495 3.01 -9.68 3.85
CA SER A 495 4.30 -9.16 3.38
C SER A 495 5.53 -9.96 3.83
N VAL A 496 5.48 -10.56 5.02
CA VAL A 496 6.62 -11.26 5.65
C VAL A 496 6.50 -12.80 5.55
N GLY A 497 5.60 -13.31 4.69
CA GLY A 497 5.31 -14.74 4.58
C GLY A 497 4.68 -15.37 5.84
N ARG A 498 4.44 -14.57 6.89
CA ARG A 498 3.69 -14.91 8.09
C ARG A 498 2.41 -14.10 8.13
N TYR A 499 1.28 -14.79 8.21
CA TYR A 499 0.02 -14.17 8.58
C TYR A 499 0.17 -13.62 10.02
N HIS A 500 -0.20 -12.36 10.27
CA HIS A 500 0.07 -11.65 11.53
C HIS A 500 1.54 -11.35 11.85
N SER A 501 2.28 -10.78 10.89
CA SER A 501 3.57 -10.16 11.23
C SER A 501 3.32 -8.97 12.16
N LYS A 502 3.86 -9.00 13.38
CA LYS A 502 3.72 -7.91 14.35
C LYS A 502 5.13 -7.31 14.63
N PRO A 503 5.27 -6.11 15.22
CA PRO A 503 6.57 -5.55 15.66
C PRO A 503 7.22 -6.21 16.89
N THR A 504 8.26 -7.04 16.72
CA THR A 504 8.84 -7.81 17.83
C THR A 504 9.60 -6.95 18.85
N ILE A 505 9.44 -7.27 20.13
CA ILE A 505 10.18 -6.63 21.24
C ILE A 505 11.35 -7.53 21.65
N GLN A 506 12.56 -6.97 21.59
CA GLN A 506 13.76 -7.65 22.05
C GLN A 506 13.94 -7.46 23.56
N GLY A 507 14.05 -8.57 24.30
CA GLY A 507 14.30 -8.57 25.73
C GLY A 507 13.10 -8.20 26.61
N VAL A 508 13.40 -7.87 27.87
CA VAL A 508 12.40 -7.51 28.89
C VAL A 508 12.33 -5.99 29.04
N GLN A 509 11.13 -5.45 29.26
CA GLN A 509 10.92 -4.05 29.61
C GLN A 509 10.37 -3.92 31.02
N THR A 510 10.60 -2.77 31.64
CA THR A 510 9.93 -2.45 32.90
C THR A 510 8.73 -1.56 32.62
N ALA A 511 7.72 -1.67 33.47
CA ALA A 511 6.53 -0.83 33.45
C ALA A 511 6.09 -0.53 34.88
N THR A 512 5.29 0.52 35.05
CA THR A 512 4.78 0.90 36.37
C THR A 512 3.39 0.32 36.57
N VAL A 513 3.14 -0.28 37.74
CA VAL A 513 1.82 -0.81 38.07
C VAL A 513 0.84 0.33 38.33
N VAL A 514 -0.26 0.32 37.60
CA VAL A 514 -1.34 1.31 37.65
C VAL A 514 -2.66 0.63 38.02
N GLY A 515 -3.65 1.43 38.40
CA GLY A 515 -4.93 0.93 38.89
C GLY A 515 -5.79 2.05 39.44
N GLN A 516 -6.92 1.68 40.03
CA GLN A 516 -7.88 2.61 40.62
C GLN A 516 -7.23 3.55 41.64
N LYS A 517 -7.64 4.82 41.61
CA LYS A 517 -7.13 5.83 42.55
C LYS A 517 -7.50 5.44 43.99
N GLY A 518 -6.51 5.49 44.88
CA GLY A 518 -6.69 5.17 46.31
C GLY A 518 -6.57 3.68 46.66
N GLN A 519 -6.53 2.77 45.67
CA GLN A 519 -6.32 1.35 45.92
C GLN A 519 -4.83 0.99 45.84
N PRO A 520 -4.22 0.42 46.91
CA PRO A 520 -2.81 0.01 46.88
C PRO A 520 -2.58 -1.24 46.03
N ILE A 521 -3.58 -2.12 45.94
CA ILE A 521 -3.58 -3.35 45.14
C ILE A 521 -4.85 -3.33 44.29
N ASP A 522 -4.68 -3.52 42.98
CA ASP A 522 -5.80 -3.55 42.03
C ASP A 522 -5.62 -4.72 41.04
N THR A 523 -6.28 -5.85 41.33
CA THR A 523 -6.16 -7.11 40.58
C THR A 523 -7.51 -7.72 40.23
N ASP A 524 -7.56 -8.55 39.18
CA ASP A 524 -8.76 -9.37 38.86
C ASP A 524 -8.75 -10.76 39.54
N ARG A 525 -9.77 -11.59 39.26
CA ARG A 525 -9.87 -12.99 39.75
C ARG A 525 -8.63 -13.84 39.42
N ASN A 526 -7.95 -13.52 38.33
CA ASN A 526 -6.76 -14.23 37.86
C ASN A 526 -5.46 -13.54 38.32
N HIS A 527 -5.57 -12.61 39.27
CA HIS A 527 -4.47 -11.84 39.85
C HIS A 527 -3.67 -11.01 38.83
N ARG A 528 -4.33 -10.58 37.75
CA ARG A 528 -3.71 -9.73 36.71
C ARG A 528 -3.70 -8.29 37.16
N VAL A 529 -2.61 -7.59 36.86
CA VAL A 529 -2.42 -6.16 37.14
C VAL A 529 -2.46 -5.33 35.85
N LYS A 530 -2.76 -4.04 35.97
CA LYS A 530 -2.59 -3.07 34.88
C LYS A 530 -1.22 -2.40 34.96
N VAL A 531 -0.65 -2.09 33.81
CA VAL A 531 0.66 -1.43 33.73
C VAL A 531 0.65 -0.27 32.76
N GLN A 532 1.49 0.73 33.06
CA GLN A 532 1.85 1.79 32.13
C GLN A 532 3.32 1.64 31.75
N PHE A 533 3.58 1.51 30.44
CA PHE A 533 4.93 1.46 29.92
C PHE A 533 5.57 2.85 29.88
N HIS A 534 6.90 2.90 30.00
CA HIS A 534 7.66 4.16 30.00
C HIS A 534 7.59 4.95 28.70
N TRP A 535 7.24 4.29 27.59
CA TRP A 535 7.07 4.92 26.28
C TRP A 535 5.67 5.47 26.05
N GLN A 536 4.69 5.18 26.92
CA GLN A 536 3.35 5.78 26.80
C GLN A 536 3.42 7.27 27.15
N ARG A 537 2.72 8.08 26.37
CA ARG A 537 2.67 9.54 26.48
C ARG A 537 1.23 10.02 26.63
N GLY A 538 1.01 11.13 27.31
CA GLY A 538 -0.32 11.67 27.61
C GLY A 538 -0.39 12.36 28.97
N GLY A 539 -1.59 12.82 29.33
CA GLY A 539 -1.80 13.73 30.48
C GLY A 539 -1.37 13.17 31.85
N SER A 540 -1.35 11.85 32.02
CA SER A 540 -0.91 11.21 33.28
C SER A 540 0.34 10.34 33.10
N ALA A 541 1.13 10.56 32.05
CA ALA A 541 2.32 9.75 31.79
C ALA A 541 3.37 9.88 32.90
N HIS A 542 3.93 8.76 33.36
CA HIS A 542 5.01 8.76 34.35
C HIS A 542 6.27 9.51 33.89
N ASN A 543 6.53 9.55 32.58
CA ASN A 543 7.62 10.31 31.97
C ASN A 543 7.30 11.81 31.78
N ARG A 544 6.08 12.25 32.13
CA ARG A 544 5.57 13.63 31.97
C ARG A 544 5.61 14.16 30.54
N GLN A 545 5.62 13.27 29.54
CA GLN A 545 5.56 13.65 28.14
C GLN A 545 4.12 13.70 27.66
N ALA A 546 3.71 14.84 27.12
CA ALA A 546 2.47 14.96 26.37
C ALA A 546 2.56 14.17 25.06
N HIS A 547 1.40 13.74 24.53
CA HIS A 547 1.35 13.22 23.17
C HIS A 547 1.24 14.35 22.16
N THR A 548 1.83 14.17 20.98
CA THR A 548 1.89 15.20 19.93
C THR A 548 0.51 15.59 19.39
N THR A 549 -0.47 14.68 19.48
CA THR A 549 -1.85 14.89 19.00
C THR A 549 -2.81 15.30 20.11
N GLY A 550 -2.33 15.48 21.35
CA GLY A 550 -3.15 15.85 22.51
C GLY A 550 -3.93 14.69 23.14
N ASP A 551 -4.08 13.57 22.45
CA ASP A 551 -4.78 12.39 22.97
C ASP A 551 -4.05 11.73 24.15
N ASN A 552 -4.81 11.19 25.11
CA ASN A 552 -4.27 10.59 26.33
C ASN A 552 -4.02 9.09 26.18
N ASN A 553 -2.84 8.70 25.69
CA ASN A 553 -2.37 7.31 25.65
C ASN A 553 -1.69 6.84 26.95
N ALA A 554 -1.76 7.65 28.00
CA ALA A 554 -1.12 7.35 29.28
C ALA A 554 -2.00 7.75 30.47
N PRO A 555 -3.22 7.20 30.62
CA PRO A 555 -4.18 7.70 31.62
C PRO A 555 -3.83 7.37 33.09
N ALA A 556 -2.82 6.51 33.35
CA ALA A 556 -2.27 6.15 34.67
C ALA A 556 -3.30 5.82 35.77
N ASN A 557 -4.45 5.29 35.36
CA ASN A 557 -5.59 4.93 36.19
C ASN A 557 -6.14 3.57 35.73
N GLU A 558 -7.33 3.22 36.19
CA GLU A 558 -8.03 2.00 35.78
C GLU A 558 -8.49 1.99 34.31
N HIS A 559 -8.17 3.02 33.51
CA HIS A 559 -8.37 3.03 32.05
C HIS A 559 -7.04 2.84 31.30
N ALA A 560 -5.91 2.71 32.01
CA ALA A 560 -4.61 2.37 31.41
C ALA A 560 -4.56 0.87 31.11
N GLY A 561 -4.92 0.49 29.88
CA GLY A 561 -4.84 -0.89 29.42
C GLY A 561 -6.04 -1.73 29.87
N PHE A 562 -6.43 -2.69 29.02
CA PHE A 562 -7.37 -3.74 29.41
C PHE A 562 -6.67 -4.74 30.36
N ARG A 563 -7.40 -5.29 31.35
CA ARG A 563 -6.87 -6.33 32.28
C ARG A 563 -6.58 -7.67 31.58
N GLY A 564 -6.75 -7.76 30.26
CA GLY A 564 -6.83 -9.03 29.53
C GLY A 564 -6.04 -9.12 28.23
N ALA A 565 -5.12 -8.21 27.94
CA ALA A 565 -4.15 -8.38 26.86
C ALA A 565 -2.84 -7.68 27.28
N GLY A 566 -1.72 -8.38 27.16
CA GLY A 566 -0.49 -8.07 27.89
C GLY A 566 -0.51 -8.74 29.26
N ARG A 567 -0.22 -10.05 29.28
CA ARG A 567 0.04 -10.84 30.48
C ARG A 567 1.16 -10.15 31.30
N CYS A 568 0.80 -9.24 32.18
CA CYS A 568 1.47 -9.18 33.47
C CYS A 568 0.91 -10.37 34.25
N ARG A 569 1.33 -11.60 33.86
CA ARG A 569 1.29 -12.72 34.81
C ARG A 569 1.96 -12.20 36.08
N ASN A 570 1.46 -12.64 37.23
CA ASN A 570 2.08 -12.40 38.53
C ASN A 570 3.59 -12.19 38.43
N PRO A 571 4.21 -11.30 39.24
CA PRO A 571 5.64 -11.47 39.52
C PRO A 571 5.84 -12.95 39.84
N LEU A 572 6.57 -13.65 38.95
CA LEU A 572 6.58 -15.11 38.79
C LEU A 572 6.17 -15.83 40.09
N ALA A 573 4.96 -16.41 40.10
CA ALA A 573 4.61 -17.32 41.18
C ALA A 573 5.63 -18.46 41.14
N VAL A 574 6.47 -18.55 42.16
CA VAL A 574 7.54 -19.56 42.25
C VAL A 574 6.96 -20.98 42.14
N PHE A 575 5.71 -21.14 42.56
CA PHE A 575 4.94 -22.37 42.43
C PHE A 575 3.47 -22.03 42.14
N ALA A 576 2.88 -22.67 41.13
CA ALA A 576 1.47 -22.54 40.78
C ALA A 576 0.87 -23.90 40.41
N SER A 577 -0.24 -24.26 41.05
CA SER A 577 -1.03 -25.46 40.81
C SER A 577 -2.52 -25.14 40.86
N ARG A 578 -3.39 -26.14 40.63
CA ARG A 578 -4.84 -25.96 40.74
C ARG A 578 -5.21 -25.63 42.20
N ASN A 579 -5.49 -24.35 42.47
CA ASN A 579 -5.81 -23.80 43.79
C ASN A 579 -4.72 -24.01 44.86
N GLY A 580 -3.47 -24.23 44.47
CA GLY A 580 -2.31 -24.25 45.36
C GLY A 580 -1.16 -23.46 44.75
N GLY A 581 -0.31 -22.83 45.55
CA GLY A 581 0.75 -21.98 45.00
C GLY A 581 1.19 -20.86 45.93
N ASN A 582 2.32 -20.26 45.56
CA ASN A 582 2.78 -19.00 46.16
C ASN A 582 2.23 -17.83 45.35
N HIS A 583 1.82 -16.76 46.05
CA HIS A 583 1.27 -15.59 45.39
C HIS A 583 1.73 -14.30 46.07
N CYS A 584 2.17 -13.33 45.26
CA CYS A 584 2.53 -11.98 45.71
C CYS A 584 1.93 -10.96 44.73
N CYS A 585 0.95 -10.17 45.19
CA CYS A 585 0.37 -9.11 44.36
C CYS A 585 1.32 -7.92 44.24
N ALA A 586 1.47 -7.41 43.03
CA ALA A 586 2.19 -6.16 42.82
C ALA A 586 1.36 -4.95 43.28
N GLN A 587 2.01 -4.00 43.96
CA GLN A 587 1.38 -2.77 44.44
C GLN A 587 1.48 -1.65 43.42
N ARG A 588 0.46 -0.79 43.38
CA ARG A 588 0.42 0.42 42.55
C ARG A 588 1.62 1.33 42.82
N GLY A 589 2.19 1.92 41.77
CA GLY A 589 3.31 2.87 41.86
C GLY A 589 4.69 2.24 42.03
N ARG A 590 4.81 0.89 42.11
CA ARG A 590 6.11 0.22 42.12
C ARG A 590 6.73 0.21 40.70
N PRO A 591 7.94 0.76 40.51
CA PRO A 591 8.51 1.03 39.17
C PRO A 591 9.29 -0.15 38.55
N ARG A 592 9.44 -1.29 39.23
CA ARG A 592 10.41 -2.33 38.86
C ARG A 592 9.81 -3.72 38.86
N ILE A 593 8.87 -3.97 37.96
CA ILE A 593 8.58 -5.33 37.55
C ILE A 593 9.15 -5.46 36.14
N SER A 594 10.12 -6.36 36.00
CA SER A 594 10.61 -6.77 34.69
C SER A 594 9.51 -7.57 34.04
N PHE A 595 8.82 -6.93 33.13
CA PHE A 595 7.96 -7.63 32.21
C PHE A 595 8.88 -8.08 31.08
N ALA A 596 9.21 -9.37 31.02
CA ALA A 596 9.29 -9.94 29.69
C ALA A 596 7.94 -9.57 29.08
N LEU A 597 7.91 -8.63 28.13
CA LEU A 597 6.71 -8.43 27.35
C LEU A 597 6.47 -9.80 26.78
N PRO A 598 5.49 -10.55 27.30
CA PRO A 598 5.18 -11.80 26.70
C PRO A 598 4.63 -11.28 25.40
N GLN A 599 5.37 -11.47 24.33
CA GLN A 599 5.04 -12.45 23.36
C GLN A 599 3.54 -12.94 23.29
N ALA A 600 2.54 -12.55 24.06
CA ALA A 600 1.14 -12.81 23.69
C ALA A 600 0.65 -11.94 22.50
N GLU A 601 1.33 -10.84 22.16
CA GLU A 601 1.31 -10.27 20.80
C GLU A 601 2.50 -10.77 19.93
N PHE A 602 3.42 -11.60 20.44
CA PHE A 602 4.73 -11.98 19.84
C PHE A 602 5.26 -13.40 20.17
N LEU A 603 4.43 -14.44 20.39
CA LEU A 603 4.79 -15.74 20.99
C LEU A 603 5.11 -16.61 19.82
N ASP A 604 6.30 -16.39 19.30
CA ASP A 604 7.02 -17.30 18.43
C ASP A 604 8.53 -17.03 18.51
N GLY A 605 9.04 -17.00 19.75
CA GLY A 605 10.45 -17.25 20.03
C GLY A 605 10.57 -18.63 20.66
N ARG A 606 11.20 -19.58 19.95
CA ARG A 606 11.56 -20.91 20.48
C ARG A 606 12.12 -20.76 21.89
N LEU A 607 11.46 -21.38 22.87
CA LEU A 607 12.06 -21.71 24.15
C LEU A 607 13.19 -22.70 23.87
N SER A 608 14.42 -22.20 23.69
CA SER A 608 15.59 -23.03 23.96
C SER A 608 15.62 -23.25 25.47
N SER A 609 15.36 -24.47 25.87
CA SER A 609 15.72 -25.01 27.17
C SER A 609 17.12 -24.53 27.57
N GLY A 610 17.21 -23.77 28.65
CA GLY A 610 18.46 -23.42 29.32
C GLY A 610 18.15 -23.32 30.81
N GLN A 611 18.88 -24.10 31.59
CA GLN A 611 18.69 -24.47 32.98
C GLN A 611 18.42 -23.33 33.96
#